data_AF-A0A353LR90-F1
#
_entry.id   AF-A0A353LR90-F1
#
_cell.length_a   1.000
_cell.length_b   1.000
_cell.length_c   1.000
_cell.angle_alpha   90.00
_cell.angle_beta   90.00
_cell.angle_gamma   90.00
#
_symmetry.space_group_name_H-M   'P 1'
#
loop_
_entity.id
_entity.type
_entity.pdbx_description
1 polymer ?
#
loop_
_entity_poly.entity_id
_entity_poly.type
_entity_poly.pdbx_seq_one_letter_code
_entity_poly.pdbx_strand_id
1 'polypeptide(L)'
;SLTLTGIIEGRGKVFSDVVGPDFQEFFVEDISELAVGHLNKGLHHAHGRDEGGMDNSDIGAHDEMWFVVRDLLFGKDAYAIPTAPEEIGRPEMGRLFPQISKTLEEFLLIYMNILMVEVRAEKMFSFCCELFRDPEMFTDRRDIAEQAAQMVERIRQDEAIHVGYLQAVLSEMRTLTFKTVDGGTISGSELLDPVWEGMVAYHSTTVYDTAREQTRASIVRQLEKLADSDQLIAEFDRLETPLAAAAE
;
A
#
# COMPACT_ATOMS: atom_id res chain seq x y z
N SER A 1 9.41 6.58 6.22
CA SER A 1 9.92 7.92 5.89
C SER A 1 9.43 8.28 4.51
N LEU A 2 9.29 9.57 4.19
CA LEU A 2 8.75 10.02 2.89
C LEU A 2 9.54 9.47 1.69
N THR A 3 10.87 9.44 1.78
CA THR A 3 11.71 8.83 0.72
C THR A 3 11.42 7.34 0.52
N LEU A 4 11.22 6.60 1.61
CA LEU A 4 10.96 5.16 1.52
C LEU A 4 9.58 4.91 0.88
N THR A 5 8.59 5.75 1.19
CA THR A 5 7.27 5.70 0.55
C THR A 5 7.40 5.87 -0.96
N GLY A 6 8.06 6.93 -1.43
CA GLY A 6 8.23 7.16 -2.87
C GLY A 6 8.96 6.01 -3.58
N ILE A 7 9.96 5.40 -2.95
CA ILE A 7 10.64 4.22 -3.50
C ILE A 7 9.69 3.01 -3.61
N ILE A 8 8.82 2.82 -2.62
CA ILE A 8 7.90 1.68 -2.57
C ILE A 8 6.78 1.86 -3.60
N GLU A 9 6.16 3.03 -3.66
CA GLU A 9 5.12 3.37 -4.63
C GLU A 9 5.63 3.24 -6.06
N GLY A 10 6.83 3.77 -6.36
CA GLY A 10 7.45 3.59 -7.68
C GLY A 10 7.66 2.15 -8.14
N ARG A 11 7.60 1.14 -7.25
CA ARG A 11 7.61 -0.29 -7.65
C ARG A 11 6.32 -0.69 -8.35
N GLY A 12 5.20 -0.06 -8.02
CA GLY A 12 3.91 -0.27 -8.67
C GLY A 12 3.95 0.04 -10.17
N LYS A 13 4.94 0.81 -10.65
CA LYS A 13 5.23 0.98 -12.08
C LYS A 13 5.29 -0.32 -12.86
N VAL A 14 5.71 -1.42 -12.22
CA VAL A 14 5.74 -2.74 -12.88
C VAL A 14 4.38 -3.12 -13.49
N PHE A 15 3.26 -2.67 -12.91
CA PHE A 15 1.92 -2.91 -13.46
C PHE A 15 1.68 -2.25 -14.81
N SER A 16 2.44 -1.20 -15.17
CA SER A 16 2.28 -0.56 -16.49
C SER A 16 2.64 -1.49 -17.64
N ASP A 17 3.53 -2.45 -17.37
CA ASP A 17 4.13 -3.32 -18.39
C ASP A 17 3.70 -4.79 -18.23
N VAL A 18 3.03 -5.13 -17.12
CA VAL A 18 2.51 -6.48 -16.87
C VAL A 18 1.29 -6.74 -17.75
N VAL A 19 1.44 -7.69 -18.67
CA VAL A 19 0.33 -8.29 -19.41
C VAL A 19 -0.10 -9.54 -18.68
N GLY A 20 -1.30 -9.53 -18.10
CA GLY A 20 -1.90 -10.71 -17.49
C GLY A 20 -2.33 -11.75 -18.53
N PRO A 21 -2.66 -12.98 -18.10
CA PRO A 21 -3.24 -13.98 -18.98
C PRO A 21 -4.60 -13.51 -19.53
N ASP A 22 -5.17 -14.25 -20.49
CA ASP A 22 -6.59 -14.08 -20.81
C ASP A 22 -7.43 -14.57 -19.62
N PHE A 23 -7.91 -13.62 -18.82
CA PHE A 23 -8.64 -13.93 -17.59
C PHE A 23 -9.94 -14.70 -17.86
N GLN A 24 -10.55 -14.54 -19.04
CA GLN A 24 -11.78 -15.25 -19.40
C GLN A 24 -11.59 -16.78 -19.42
N GLU A 25 -10.36 -17.25 -19.64
CA GLU A 25 -10.05 -18.67 -19.64
C GLU A 25 -10.27 -19.32 -18.27
N PHE A 26 -10.17 -18.57 -17.18
CA PHE A 26 -10.25 -19.10 -15.82
C PHE A 26 -11.66 -19.13 -15.21
N PHE A 27 -12.61 -18.41 -15.81
CA PHE A 27 -13.98 -18.29 -15.27
C PHE A 27 -15.00 -18.98 -16.19
N VAL A 28 -16.09 -19.46 -15.58
CA VAL A 28 -17.22 -20.05 -16.32
C VAL A 28 -18.10 -18.97 -16.93
N GLU A 29 -18.34 -17.90 -16.17
CA GLU A 29 -19.16 -16.77 -16.56
C GLU A 29 -18.43 -15.84 -17.55
N ASP A 30 -19.21 -15.08 -18.33
CA ASP A 30 -18.67 -14.01 -19.18
C ASP A 30 -18.24 -12.83 -18.30
N ILE A 31 -16.96 -12.50 -18.37
CA ILE A 31 -16.36 -11.42 -17.57
C ILE A 31 -16.16 -10.12 -18.37
N SER A 32 -16.61 -10.06 -19.62
CA SER A 32 -16.28 -8.98 -20.56
C SER A 32 -16.67 -7.58 -20.08
N GLU A 33 -17.74 -7.48 -19.29
CA GLU A 33 -18.30 -6.24 -18.70
C GLU A 33 -17.96 -6.08 -17.20
N LEU A 34 -17.14 -6.98 -16.64
CA LEU A 34 -16.70 -6.95 -15.24
C LEU A 34 -15.32 -6.28 -15.11
N ALA A 35 -14.99 -5.73 -13.95
CA ALA A 35 -13.67 -5.13 -13.70
C ALA A 35 -12.53 -6.13 -13.93
N VAL A 36 -12.70 -7.41 -13.57
CA VAL A 36 -11.74 -8.47 -13.89
C VAL A 36 -11.47 -8.61 -15.40
N GLY A 37 -12.48 -8.40 -16.25
CA GLY A 37 -12.32 -8.40 -17.72
C GLY A 37 -11.60 -7.18 -18.27
N HIS A 38 -11.35 -6.16 -17.43
CA HIS A 38 -10.69 -4.91 -17.79
C HIS A 38 -9.27 -4.78 -17.23
N LEU A 39 -8.77 -5.78 -16.49
CA LEU A 39 -7.40 -5.81 -15.94
C LEU A 39 -6.35 -5.50 -17.02
N ASN A 40 -6.39 -6.25 -18.14
CA ASN A 40 -5.50 -6.05 -19.28
C ASN A 40 -5.94 -4.93 -20.24
N LYS A 41 -7.15 -4.37 -20.08
CA LYS A 41 -7.69 -3.32 -20.97
C LYS A 41 -7.32 -1.91 -20.51
N GLY A 42 -6.73 -1.76 -19.32
CA GLY A 42 -6.26 -0.46 -18.84
C GLY A 42 -6.10 -0.35 -17.33
N LEU A 43 -6.72 -1.22 -16.51
CA LEU A 43 -6.64 -1.08 -15.04
C LEU A 43 -5.20 -1.25 -14.52
N HIS A 44 -4.48 -2.30 -14.95
CA HIS A 44 -3.06 -2.45 -14.59
C HIS A 44 -2.23 -1.28 -15.10
N HIS A 45 -2.46 -0.89 -16.36
CA HIS A 45 -1.69 0.16 -16.98
C HIS A 45 -1.87 1.49 -16.25
N ALA A 46 -3.10 1.88 -15.94
CA ALA A 46 -3.40 3.11 -15.21
C ALA A 46 -2.75 3.11 -13.84
N HIS A 47 -2.96 2.06 -13.04
CA HIS A 47 -2.35 1.93 -11.71
C HIS A 47 -0.83 2.10 -11.77
N GLY A 48 -0.13 1.36 -12.64
CA GLY A 48 1.32 1.49 -12.75
C GLY A 48 1.80 2.87 -13.23
N ARG A 49 1.00 3.60 -14.00
CA ARG A 49 1.35 4.96 -14.43
C ARG A 49 1.14 5.98 -13.32
N ASP A 50 0.14 5.82 -12.47
CA ASP A 50 -0.06 6.67 -11.29
C ASP A 50 1.12 6.52 -10.32
N GLU A 51 1.63 5.28 -10.18
CA GLU A 51 2.72 4.94 -9.27
C GLU A 51 4.12 5.44 -9.70
N GLY A 52 4.52 5.24 -10.96
CA GLY A 52 5.88 5.57 -11.42
C GLY A 52 5.97 6.21 -12.81
N GLY A 53 4.85 6.71 -13.32
CA GLY A 53 4.82 7.62 -14.46
C GLY A 53 5.22 7.00 -15.79
N MET A 54 5.48 7.88 -16.76
CA MET A 54 5.92 7.52 -18.10
C MET A 54 7.39 7.88 -18.31
N ASP A 55 8.14 6.96 -18.91
CA ASP A 55 9.54 7.23 -19.24
C ASP A 55 9.66 8.43 -20.19
N ASN A 56 10.58 9.34 -19.88
CA ASN A 56 10.81 10.57 -20.64
C ASN A 56 9.60 11.52 -20.69
N SER A 57 8.68 11.41 -19.73
CA SER A 57 7.61 12.39 -19.54
C SER A 57 8.04 13.48 -18.55
N ASP A 58 7.46 14.66 -18.71
CA ASP A 58 7.51 15.77 -17.76
C ASP A 58 6.36 15.70 -16.72
N ILE A 59 5.53 14.67 -16.80
CA ILE A 59 4.44 14.40 -15.85
C ILE A 59 4.99 13.51 -14.73
N GLY A 60 5.06 14.06 -13.52
CA GLY A 60 5.43 13.30 -12.32
C GLY A 60 4.35 12.30 -11.90
N ALA A 61 4.76 11.31 -11.12
CA ALA A 61 3.91 10.26 -10.55
C ALA A 61 4.09 10.21 -9.03
N HIS A 62 3.42 9.27 -8.36
CA HIS A 62 3.44 9.19 -6.90
C HIS A 62 4.87 9.08 -6.34
N ASP A 63 5.72 8.28 -6.99
CA ASP A 63 7.13 8.14 -6.62
C ASP A 63 7.83 9.50 -6.49
N GLU A 64 7.86 10.30 -7.55
CA GLU A 64 8.47 11.63 -7.60
C GLU A 64 7.79 12.62 -6.66
N MET A 65 6.46 12.56 -6.55
CA MET A 65 5.69 13.43 -5.66
C MET A 65 6.15 13.29 -4.21
N TRP A 66 6.44 12.07 -3.72
CA TRP A 66 6.98 11.91 -2.36
C TRP A 66 8.38 12.49 -2.17
N PHE A 67 9.25 12.44 -3.19
CA PHE A 67 10.55 13.13 -3.14
C PHE A 67 10.36 14.65 -3.08
N VAL A 68 9.39 15.19 -3.83
CA VAL A 68 9.06 16.62 -3.80
C VAL A 68 8.49 17.03 -2.44
N VAL A 69 7.53 16.28 -1.88
CA VAL A 69 6.98 16.52 -0.53
C VAL A 69 8.10 16.59 0.51
N ARG A 70 9.03 15.63 0.48
CA ARG A 70 10.19 15.62 1.37
C ARG A 70 11.06 16.86 1.20
N ASP A 71 11.43 17.19 -0.04
CA ASP A 71 12.35 18.28 -0.34
C ASP A 71 11.75 19.65 -0.02
N LEU A 72 10.44 19.82 -0.22
CA LEU A 72 9.70 21.01 0.19
C LEU A 72 9.78 21.23 1.71
N LEU A 73 9.53 20.18 2.50
CA LEU A 73 9.47 20.29 3.95
C LEU A 73 10.85 20.45 4.59
N PHE A 74 11.83 19.67 4.14
CA PHE A 74 13.11 19.51 4.83
C PHE A 74 14.30 20.10 4.09
N GLY A 75 14.13 20.47 2.82
CA GLY A 75 15.20 20.85 1.93
C GLY A 75 15.78 19.65 1.19
N LYS A 76 16.24 19.92 -0.03
CA LYS A 76 16.89 18.92 -0.89
C LYS A 76 18.12 18.33 -0.19
N ASP A 77 18.27 17.01 -0.27
CA ASP A 77 19.39 16.25 0.30
C ASP A 77 19.56 16.36 1.82
N ALA A 78 18.54 16.84 2.55
CA ALA A 78 18.57 16.95 4.00
C ALA A 78 18.72 15.61 4.72
N TYR A 79 18.29 14.52 4.08
CA TYR A 79 18.41 13.15 4.58
C TYR A 79 18.96 12.21 3.51
N ALA A 80 19.78 11.25 3.93
CA ALA A 80 20.26 10.19 3.06
C ALA A 80 19.12 9.32 2.54
N ILE A 81 19.26 8.81 1.31
CA ILE A 81 18.31 7.87 0.71
C ILE A 81 18.42 6.53 1.46
N PRO A 82 17.34 6.03 2.07
CA PRO A 82 17.37 4.75 2.77
C PRO A 82 17.35 3.58 1.79
N THR A 83 17.86 2.43 2.22
CA THR A 83 17.65 1.16 1.51
C THR A 83 16.23 0.68 1.77
N ALA A 84 15.44 0.51 0.71
CA ALA A 84 14.10 -0.06 0.81
C ALA A 84 14.15 -1.59 0.97
N PRO A 85 13.25 -2.19 1.77
CA PRO A 85 13.18 -3.65 1.90
C PRO A 85 12.79 -4.26 0.55
N GLU A 86 13.28 -5.45 0.21
CA GLU A 86 12.95 -6.10 -1.07
C GLU A 86 11.45 -6.45 -1.13
N GLU A 87 10.89 -6.96 -0.03
CA GLU A 87 9.48 -7.36 0.08
C GLU A 87 8.72 -6.49 1.08
N ILE A 88 7.47 -6.13 0.73
CA ILE A 88 6.55 -5.34 1.56
C ILE A 88 5.24 -6.09 1.89
N GLY A 89 4.97 -7.16 1.13
CA GLY A 89 3.79 -8.01 1.29
C GLY A 89 4.02 -9.13 2.29
N ARG A 90 3.05 -10.04 2.36
CA ARG A 90 3.18 -11.27 3.14
C ARG A 90 4.25 -12.19 2.53
N PRO A 91 5.12 -12.83 3.33
CA PRO A 91 6.12 -13.78 2.85
C PRO A 91 5.51 -14.91 2.03
N GLU A 92 6.24 -15.38 1.00
CA GLU A 92 5.80 -16.52 0.18
C GLU A 92 5.67 -17.81 1.03
N MET A 93 4.54 -18.50 0.89
CA MET A 93 4.23 -19.74 1.62
C MET A 93 4.06 -20.95 0.68
N GLY A 94 4.52 -20.85 -0.57
CA GLY A 94 4.27 -21.85 -1.60
C GLY A 94 2.86 -21.74 -2.19
N ARG A 95 2.34 -22.86 -2.72
CA ARG A 95 1.02 -22.89 -3.36
C ARG A 95 -0.11 -22.74 -2.34
N LEU A 96 -0.90 -21.68 -2.45
CA LEU A 96 -2.10 -21.41 -1.63
C LEU A 96 -3.40 -21.79 -2.35
N PHE A 97 -3.40 -21.84 -3.69
CA PHE A 97 -4.56 -22.24 -4.49
C PHE A 97 -4.22 -23.41 -5.43
N PRO A 98 -3.91 -24.60 -4.90
CA PRO A 98 -3.53 -25.76 -5.73
C PRO A 98 -4.60 -26.20 -6.74
N GLN A 99 -5.85 -25.77 -6.57
CA GLN A 99 -6.99 -26.07 -7.44
C GLN A 99 -6.95 -25.32 -8.78
N ILE A 100 -6.22 -24.21 -8.88
CA ILE A 100 -6.13 -23.36 -10.08
C ILE A 100 -4.70 -23.35 -10.66
N SER A 101 -4.56 -22.75 -11.85
CA SER A 101 -3.25 -22.61 -12.49
C SER A 101 -2.31 -21.77 -11.62
N LYS A 102 -1.01 -22.06 -11.68
CA LYS A 102 0.01 -21.28 -10.96
C LYS A 102 -0.05 -19.80 -11.37
N THR A 103 -0.21 -19.53 -12.66
CA THR A 103 -0.30 -18.17 -13.19
C THR A 103 -1.47 -17.39 -12.60
N LEU A 104 -2.67 -17.98 -12.54
CA LEU A 104 -3.82 -17.28 -11.94
C LEU A 104 -3.61 -17.04 -10.44
N GLU A 105 -3.03 -18.01 -9.73
CA GLU A 105 -2.69 -17.87 -8.32
C GLU A 105 -1.69 -16.73 -8.08
N GLU A 106 -0.64 -16.61 -8.90
CA GLU A 106 0.34 -15.52 -8.79
C GLU A 106 -0.35 -14.15 -8.90
N PHE A 107 -1.25 -13.97 -9.87
CA PHE A 107 -2.03 -12.73 -10.00
C PHE A 107 -3.01 -12.49 -8.85
N LEU A 108 -3.74 -13.52 -8.40
CA LEU A 108 -4.66 -13.41 -7.26
C LEU A 108 -3.93 -12.97 -5.99
N LEU A 109 -2.78 -13.57 -5.70
CA LEU A 109 -1.99 -13.22 -4.52
C LEU A 109 -1.42 -11.81 -4.61
N ILE A 110 -1.03 -11.37 -5.81
CA ILE A 110 -0.63 -9.98 -6.07
C ILE A 110 -1.78 -9.02 -5.73
N TYR A 111 -2.98 -9.24 -6.29
CA TYR A 111 -4.13 -8.35 -6.03
C TYR A 111 -4.53 -8.31 -4.57
N MET A 112 -4.54 -9.47 -3.89
CA MET A 112 -4.85 -9.54 -2.47
C MET A 112 -3.83 -8.79 -1.62
N ASN A 113 -2.53 -8.94 -1.90
CA ASN A 113 -1.49 -8.23 -1.16
C ASN A 113 -1.57 -6.71 -1.40
N ILE A 114 -1.69 -6.29 -2.66
CA ILE A 114 -1.71 -4.87 -3.02
C ILE A 114 -2.92 -4.19 -2.41
N LEU A 115 -4.11 -4.80 -2.46
CA LEU A 115 -5.29 -4.23 -1.79
C LEU A 115 -5.02 -3.96 -0.31
N MET A 116 -4.36 -4.90 0.38
CA MET A 116 -4.01 -4.71 1.79
C MET A 116 -2.92 -3.66 2.01
N VAL A 117 -2.00 -3.48 1.05
CA VAL A 117 -1.02 -2.40 1.07
C VAL A 117 -1.72 -1.05 0.92
N GLU A 118 -2.58 -0.86 -0.09
CA GLU A 118 -3.24 0.44 -0.34
C GLU A 118 -4.16 0.85 0.82
N VAL A 119 -4.93 -0.10 1.35
CA VAL A 119 -5.80 0.16 2.52
C VAL A 119 -4.97 0.62 3.73
N ARG A 120 -3.75 0.11 3.89
CA ARG A 120 -2.86 0.50 5.00
C ARG A 120 -2.12 1.81 4.72
N ALA A 121 -1.75 2.05 3.46
CA ALA A 121 -1.06 3.25 3.02
C ALA A 121 -1.88 4.51 3.33
N GLU A 122 -3.22 4.43 3.18
CA GLU A 122 -4.16 5.51 3.52
C GLU A 122 -3.90 6.13 4.89
N LYS A 123 -3.64 5.31 5.92
CA LYS A 123 -3.43 5.79 7.29
C LYS A 123 -2.17 6.64 7.40
N MET A 124 -1.11 6.24 6.71
CA MET A 124 0.13 7.00 6.67
C MET A 124 -0.05 8.31 5.89
N PHE A 125 -0.82 8.29 4.79
CA PHE A 125 -1.11 9.48 4.02
C PHE A 125 -1.97 10.49 4.79
N SER A 126 -3.04 10.03 5.46
CA SER A 126 -3.87 10.89 6.32
C SER A 126 -3.04 11.49 7.45
N PHE A 127 -2.19 10.68 8.10
CA PHE A 127 -1.27 11.15 9.12
C PHE A 127 -0.32 12.24 8.60
N CYS A 128 0.23 12.08 7.39
CA CYS A 128 1.07 13.11 6.78
C CYS A 128 0.27 14.40 6.54
N CYS A 129 -0.94 14.30 5.97
CA CYS A 129 -1.82 15.47 5.77
C CYS A 129 -2.13 16.20 7.07
N GLU A 130 -2.42 15.48 8.15
CA GLU A 130 -2.68 16.04 9.48
C GLU A 130 -1.42 16.71 10.04
N LEU A 131 -0.28 16.00 10.03
CA LEU A 131 0.99 16.50 10.57
C LEU A 131 1.47 17.76 9.84
N PHE A 132 1.34 17.81 8.51
CA PHE A 132 1.77 18.97 7.73
C PHE A 132 0.83 20.16 7.94
N ARG A 133 -0.44 19.92 8.28
CA ARG A 133 -1.43 20.96 8.59
C ARG A 133 -1.49 21.39 10.04
N ASP A 134 -0.79 20.68 10.94
CA ASP A 134 -0.70 21.04 12.34
C ASP A 134 -0.13 22.47 12.51
N PRO A 135 -0.85 23.39 13.21
CA PRO A 135 -0.41 24.77 13.37
C PRO A 135 0.86 24.93 14.21
N GLU A 136 1.24 23.94 15.01
CA GLU A 136 2.44 23.93 15.84
C GLU A 136 3.68 23.40 15.09
N MET A 137 3.47 22.73 13.94
CA MET A 137 4.55 22.19 13.10
C MET A 137 4.85 23.13 11.93
N PHE A 138 6.10 23.11 11.43
CA PHE A 138 6.54 23.89 10.26
C PHE A 138 6.22 25.39 10.32
N THR A 139 6.27 25.99 11.51
CA THR A 139 5.82 27.38 11.77
C THR A 139 6.56 28.43 10.94
N ASP A 140 7.77 28.13 10.47
CA ASP A 140 8.60 28.97 9.61
C ASP A 140 8.29 28.84 8.10
N ARG A 141 7.44 27.87 7.70
CA ARG A 141 7.14 27.52 6.30
C ARG A 141 5.75 26.93 6.09
N ARG A 142 4.75 27.54 6.74
CA ARG A 142 3.36 27.02 6.78
C ARG A 142 2.71 26.90 5.39
N ASP A 143 3.00 27.82 4.48
CA ASP A 143 2.55 27.78 3.09
C ASP A 143 3.12 26.59 2.32
N ILE A 144 4.41 26.30 2.51
CA ILE A 144 5.08 25.13 1.94
C ILE A 144 4.53 23.83 2.54
N ALA A 145 4.27 23.80 3.85
CA ALA A 145 3.67 22.64 4.51
C ALA A 145 2.26 22.35 4.01
N GLU A 146 1.44 23.38 3.76
CA GLU A 146 0.13 23.21 3.12
C GLU A 146 0.26 22.69 1.68
N GLN A 147 1.23 23.18 0.90
CA GLN A 147 1.47 22.66 -0.46
C GLN A 147 1.88 21.17 -0.43
N ALA A 148 2.75 20.78 0.51
CA ALA A 148 3.13 19.39 0.72
C ALA A 148 1.91 18.52 1.09
N ALA A 149 1.03 19.02 1.97
CA ALA A 149 -0.21 18.32 2.33
C ALA A 149 -1.17 18.19 1.14
N GLN A 150 -1.27 19.21 0.28
CA GLN A 150 -2.08 19.13 -0.94
C GLN A 150 -1.54 18.09 -1.92
N MET A 151 -0.22 17.96 -2.03
CA MET A 151 0.40 16.95 -2.88
C MET A 151 0.06 15.53 -2.41
N VAL A 152 0.20 15.26 -1.10
CA VAL A 152 -0.22 13.98 -0.51
C VAL A 152 -1.72 13.74 -0.70
N GLU A 153 -2.55 14.78 -0.59
CA GLU A 153 -4.01 14.65 -0.83
C GLU A 153 -4.35 14.28 -2.28
N ARG A 154 -3.51 14.63 -3.26
CA ARG A 154 -3.67 14.17 -4.65
C ARG A 154 -3.35 12.69 -4.79
N ILE A 155 -2.22 12.25 -4.22
CA ILE A 155 -1.87 10.82 -4.15
C ILE A 155 -3.04 10.04 -3.54
N ARG A 156 -3.57 10.49 -2.39
CA ARG A 156 -4.73 9.87 -1.73
C ARG A 156 -5.98 9.74 -2.62
N GLN A 157 -6.20 10.67 -3.56
CA GLN A 157 -7.35 10.60 -4.47
C GLN A 157 -7.18 9.46 -5.49
N ASP A 158 -5.97 9.29 -6.00
CA ASP A 158 -5.63 8.24 -6.96
C ASP A 158 -5.62 6.87 -6.27
N GLU A 159 -5.08 6.81 -5.05
CA GLU A 159 -5.07 5.61 -4.19
C GLU A 159 -6.48 5.11 -3.83
N ALA A 160 -7.44 6.02 -3.66
CA ALA A 160 -8.84 5.64 -3.45
C ALA A 160 -9.43 4.91 -4.68
N ILE A 161 -9.00 5.27 -5.89
CA ILE A 161 -9.38 4.59 -7.13
C ILE A 161 -8.71 3.21 -7.19
N HIS A 162 -7.44 3.11 -6.77
CA HIS A 162 -6.70 1.85 -6.71
C HIS A 162 -7.36 0.84 -5.79
N VAL A 163 -7.68 1.26 -4.55
CA VAL A 163 -8.48 0.46 -3.61
C VAL A 163 -9.82 0.08 -4.25
N GLY A 164 -10.52 1.02 -4.86
CA GLY A 164 -11.83 0.80 -5.46
C GLY A 164 -11.83 -0.29 -6.53
N TYR A 165 -10.89 -0.26 -7.49
CA TYR A 165 -10.87 -1.27 -8.54
C TYR A 165 -10.39 -2.62 -8.02
N LEU A 166 -9.40 -2.66 -7.12
CA LEU A 166 -8.91 -3.92 -6.53
C LEU A 166 -10.01 -4.62 -5.72
N GLN A 167 -10.78 -3.84 -4.95
CA GLN A 167 -11.97 -4.32 -4.27
C GLN A 167 -13.01 -4.87 -5.24
N ALA A 168 -13.28 -4.17 -6.34
CA ALA A 168 -14.21 -4.63 -7.37
C ALA A 168 -13.75 -5.96 -7.97
N VAL A 169 -12.50 -6.04 -8.43
CA VAL A 169 -11.90 -7.24 -9.03
C VAL A 169 -11.98 -8.44 -8.08
N LEU A 170 -11.53 -8.28 -6.83
CA LEU A 170 -11.54 -9.39 -5.87
C LEU A 170 -12.97 -9.79 -5.45
N SER A 171 -13.87 -8.82 -5.33
CA SER A 171 -15.29 -9.10 -5.02
C SER A 171 -15.99 -9.81 -6.16
N GLU A 172 -15.75 -9.40 -7.40
CA GLU A 172 -16.25 -10.09 -8.60
C GLU A 172 -15.71 -11.51 -8.64
N MET A 173 -14.38 -11.69 -8.54
CA MET A 173 -13.75 -13.02 -8.49
C MET A 173 -14.35 -13.90 -7.40
N ARG A 174 -14.65 -13.34 -6.21
CA ARG A 174 -15.33 -14.06 -5.13
C ARG A 174 -16.73 -14.56 -5.50
N THR A 175 -17.44 -13.86 -6.39
CA THR A 175 -18.78 -14.26 -6.87
C THR A 175 -18.77 -15.18 -8.08
N LEU A 176 -17.65 -15.26 -8.80
CA LEU A 176 -17.50 -16.06 -10.02
C LEU A 176 -17.21 -17.53 -9.73
N THR A 177 -17.37 -18.37 -10.75
CA THR A 177 -17.01 -19.78 -10.71
C THR A 177 -15.68 -20.00 -11.45
N PHE A 178 -14.67 -20.50 -10.74
CA PHE A 178 -13.36 -20.80 -11.30
C PHE A 178 -13.35 -22.18 -11.96
N LYS A 179 -12.66 -22.30 -13.09
CA LYS A 179 -12.28 -23.59 -13.69
C LYS A 179 -11.06 -24.14 -12.97
N THR A 180 -11.11 -25.40 -12.54
CA THR A 180 -10.01 -26.04 -11.81
C THR A 180 -9.10 -26.82 -12.76
N VAL A 181 -7.86 -27.06 -12.34
CA VAL A 181 -6.84 -27.75 -13.15
C VAL A 181 -7.17 -29.22 -13.45
N ASP A 182 -8.05 -29.84 -12.68
CA ASP A 182 -8.56 -31.20 -12.88
C ASP A 182 -9.80 -31.27 -13.80
N GLY A 183 -10.20 -30.13 -14.39
CA GLY A 183 -11.35 -30.03 -15.29
C GLY A 183 -12.69 -29.84 -14.59
N GLY A 184 -12.70 -29.67 -13.28
CA GLY A 184 -13.87 -29.29 -12.49
C GLY A 184 -14.09 -27.78 -12.39
N THR A 185 -14.87 -27.40 -11.38
CA THR A 185 -15.15 -26.00 -11.04
C THR A 185 -15.20 -25.81 -9.53
N ILE A 186 -14.86 -24.61 -9.06
CA ILE A 186 -14.97 -24.21 -7.64
C ILE A 186 -15.56 -22.81 -7.53
N SER A 187 -16.39 -22.57 -6.51
CA SER A 187 -16.93 -21.22 -6.27
C SER A 187 -15.84 -20.28 -5.78
N GLY A 188 -15.88 -19.01 -6.21
CA GLY A 188 -14.90 -18.01 -5.82
C GLY A 188 -14.82 -17.81 -4.31
N SER A 189 -15.94 -17.78 -3.60
CA SER A 189 -15.95 -17.66 -2.14
C SER A 189 -15.27 -18.84 -1.43
N GLU A 190 -15.49 -20.07 -1.92
CA GLU A 190 -14.83 -21.25 -1.35
C GLU A 190 -13.32 -21.24 -1.59
N LEU A 191 -12.89 -20.73 -2.74
CA LEU A 191 -11.48 -20.62 -3.09
C LEU A 191 -10.79 -19.48 -2.33
N LEU A 192 -11.37 -18.28 -2.33
CA LEU A 192 -10.70 -17.04 -1.91
C LEU A 192 -10.77 -16.79 -0.40
N ASP A 193 -11.91 -17.06 0.24
CA ASP A 193 -12.15 -16.65 1.64
C ASP A 193 -11.09 -17.20 2.62
N PRO A 194 -10.68 -18.48 2.57
CA PRO A 194 -9.68 -19.01 3.51
C PRO A 194 -8.31 -18.33 3.39
N VAL A 195 -7.90 -17.95 2.17
CA VAL A 195 -6.63 -17.26 1.94
C VAL A 195 -6.74 -15.79 2.35
N TRP A 196 -7.89 -15.16 2.05
CA TRP A 196 -8.17 -13.77 2.40
C TRP A 196 -8.17 -13.54 3.92
N GLU A 197 -8.76 -14.43 4.71
CA GLU A 197 -8.73 -14.34 6.19
C GLU A 197 -7.30 -14.28 6.72
N GLY A 198 -6.40 -15.14 6.20
CA GLY A 198 -4.99 -15.11 6.56
C GLY A 198 -4.27 -13.85 6.08
N MET A 199 -4.66 -13.30 4.93
CA MET A 199 -4.13 -12.05 4.41
C MET A 199 -4.49 -10.88 5.35
N VAL A 200 -5.76 -10.78 5.74
CA VAL A 200 -6.25 -9.77 6.67
C VAL A 200 -5.50 -9.87 8.01
N ALA A 201 -5.45 -11.06 8.61
CA ALA A 201 -4.77 -11.26 9.89
C ALA A 201 -3.28 -10.88 9.86
N TYR A 202 -2.58 -11.23 8.76
CA TYR A 202 -1.17 -10.88 8.60
C TYR A 202 -0.97 -9.36 8.56
N HIS A 203 -1.74 -8.69 7.70
CA HIS A 203 -1.59 -7.26 7.45
C HIS A 203 -2.17 -6.37 8.56
N SER A 204 -3.15 -6.85 9.33
CA SER A 204 -3.76 -6.09 10.44
C SER A 204 -3.01 -6.23 11.76
N THR A 205 -2.33 -7.37 11.97
CA THR A 205 -1.83 -7.75 13.30
C THR A 205 -0.38 -8.24 13.23
N THR A 206 -0.13 -9.36 12.54
CA THR A 206 1.15 -10.07 12.58
C THR A 206 2.34 -9.18 12.20
N VAL A 207 2.19 -8.37 11.15
CA VAL A 207 3.26 -7.48 10.67
C VAL A 207 3.62 -6.40 11.71
N TYR A 208 2.64 -5.87 12.43
CA TYR A 208 2.86 -4.84 13.45
C TYR A 208 3.48 -5.42 14.72
N ASP A 209 2.99 -6.56 15.18
CA ASP A 209 3.54 -7.26 16.34
C ASP A 209 5.02 -7.63 16.11
N THR A 210 5.32 -8.16 14.93
CA THR A 210 6.70 -8.51 14.55
C THR A 210 7.61 -7.28 14.45
N ALA A 211 7.08 -6.16 13.97
CA ALA A 211 7.86 -4.93 13.78
C ALA A 211 7.92 -4.03 15.03
N ARG A 212 7.15 -4.32 16.09
CA ARG A 212 6.98 -3.42 17.25
C ARG A 212 8.30 -3.05 17.91
N GLU A 213 9.05 -4.06 18.33
CA GLU A 213 10.32 -3.85 19.06
C GLU A 213 11.34 -3.11 18.21
N GLN A 214 11.46 -3.50 16.93
CA GLN A 214 12.37 -2.86 15.98
C GLN A 214 11.98 -1.39 15.74
N THR A 215 10.69 -1.11 15.59
CA THR A 215 10.16 0.25 15.40
C THR A 215 10.43 1.11 16.62
N ARG A 216 10.10 0.61 17.82
CA ARG A 216 10.39 1.30 19.08
C ARG A 216 11.89 1.58 19.23
N ALA A 217 12.74 0.58 19.00
CA ALA A 217 14.19 0.75 19.08
C ALA A 217 14.72 1.82 18.10
N SER A 218 14.11 1.93 16.91
CA SER A 218 14.44 2.97 15.93
C SER A 218 14.09 4.37 16.43
N ILE A 219 12.91 4.53 17.02
CA ILE A 219 12.44 5.81 17.59
C ILE A 219 13.33 6.20 18.78
N VAL A 220 13.59 5.28 19.71
CA VAL A 220 14.44 5.51 20.88
C VAL A 220 15.83 5.99 20.45
N ARG A 221 16.47 5.35 19.46
CA ARG A 221 17.77 5.80 18.93
C ARG A 221 17.76 7.22 18.36
N GLN A 222 16.60 7.73 17.93
CA GLN A 222 16.48 9.12 17.48
C GLN A 222 16.32 10.07 18.68
N LEU A 223 15.49 9.70 19.66
CA LEU A 223 15.28 10.48 20.88
C LEU A 223 16.53 10.59 21.74
N GLU A 224 17.37 9.56 21.79
CA GLU A 224 18.67 9.55 22.50
C GLU A 224 19.63 10.66 22.06
N LYS A 225 19.41 11.26 20.89
CA LYS A 225 20.23 12.36 20.35
C LYS A 225 19.81 13.73 20.89
N LEU A 226 18.71 13.82 21.62
CA LEU A 226 18.13 15.05 22.13
C LEU A 226 18.57 15.30 23.59
N ALA A 227 18.58 16.57 24.01
CA ALA A 227 19.04 16.95 25.35
C ALA A 227 18.17 16.37 26.48
N ASP A 228 16.86 16.24 26.25
CA ASP A 228 15.87 15.76 27.22
C ASP A 228 15.43 14.31 26.92
N SER A 229 16.35 13.48 26.42
CA SER A 229 16.09 12.13 25.89
C SER A 229 15.34 11.22 26.87
N ASP A 230 15.77 11.15 28.13
CA ASP A 230 15.14 10.30 29.15
C ASP A 230 13.66 10.66 29.39
N GLN A 231 13.35 11.97 29.42
CA GLN A 231 11.97 12.44 29.57
C GLN A 231 11.14 12.12 28.33
N LEU A 232 11.68 12.38 27.13
CA LEU A 232 10.97 12.13 25.86
C LEU A 232 10.70 10.64 25.63
N ILE A 233 11.65 9.77 25.99
CA ILE A 233 11.46 8.31 25.90
C ILE A 233 10.36 7.89 26.88
N ALA A 234 10.37 8.41 28.12
CA ALA A 234 9.31 8.11 29.09
C ALA A 234 7.94 8.65 28.65
N GLU A 235 7.88 9.82 28.01
CA GLU A 235 6.66 10.37 27.41
C GLU A 235 6.15 9.50 26.26
N PHE A 236 7.03 9.10 25.36
CA PHE A 236 6.70 8.21 24.25
C PHE A 236 6.15 6.86 24.74
N ASP A 237 6.82 6.23 25.70
CA ASP A 237 6.36 4.95 26.27
C ASP A 237 5.01 5.09 26.99
N ARG A 238 4.69 6.28 27.56
CA ARG A 238 3.36 6.52 28.14
C ARG A 238 2.24 6.51 27.11
N LEU A 239 2.52 6.81 25.83
CA LEU A 239 1.54 6.75 24.73
C LEU A 239 1.16 5.30 24.37
N GLU A 240 1.94 4.31 24.80
CA GLU A 240 1.66 2.88 24.58
C GLU A 240 0.44 2.39 25.37
N THR A 241 0.13 3.06 26.48
CA THR A 241 -1.09 2.80 27.23
C THR A 241 -2.25 3.36 26.41
N PRO A 242 -3.27 2.56 26.04
CA PRO A 242 -4.44 3.10 25.38
C PRO A 242 -4.93 4.30 26.18
N LEU A 243 -5.31 5.40 25.51
CA LEU A 243 -6.27 6.34 26.07
C LEU A 243 -7.57 5.57 26.32
N ALA A 244 -7.61 4.78 27.38
CA ALA A 244 -8.81 4.23 27.97
C ALA A 244 -9.54 5.38 28.67
N ALA A 245 -9.91 6.41 27.91
CA ALA A 245 -10.74 7.56 28.31
C ALA A 245 -10.85 8.55 27.13
N ALA A 246 -11.58 8.19 26.06
CA ALA A 246 -12.19 9.16 25.14
C ALA A 246 -13.54 8.65 24.60
N ALA A 247 -14.20 7.80 25.38
CA ALA A 247 -15.60 7.44 25.24
C ALA A 247 -16.30 7.85 26.54
N GLU A 248 -16.50 9.15 26.71
CA GLU A 248 -17.58 9.76 27.49
C GLU A 248 -18.29 10.77 26.60
#